data_AF-A0A956PQF5-F1
#
_entry.id   AF-A0A956PQF5-F1
#
_cell.length_a   1.000
_cell.length_b   1.000
_cell.length_c   1.000
_cell.angle_alpha   90.00
_cell.angle_beta   90.00
_cell.angle_gamma   90.00
#
_symmetry.space_group_name_H-M   'P 1'
#
loop_
_entity.id
_entity.type
_entity.pdbx_description
1 polymer ?
#
loop_
_entity_poly.entity_id
_entity_poly.type
_entity_poly.pdbx_seq_one_letter_code
_entity_poly.pdbx_strand_id
1 'polypeptide(L)'
;MFHELNIVTKEIEINAPPSRVFAAWTEPDHIERWFTDKVTGWPGVGSTLSFRFKNFGFSVDYTLAEMRPDTKVVYKTRLPGVGTQVLTIKLARRAPKTIVTLSESGPENHKSDPLESGVDSGWQMALSVMKNYVENHFGKNRETFFAMLPAQFDFPTLRHLFTTEEGWNKWLLLQSPPPEKAGDYYSVKFDTGATASGKVLALTHHEISMAWDEIDGYWEIKSFPTGGDNKGLCMRGGTYSGDKHKTEDIEAQIKATMVQLFAALSAS
;
A
#
# COMPACT_ATOMS: atom_id res chain seq x y z
N MET A 1 -15.39 -32.54 5.10
CA MET A 1 -14.72 -32.01 3.90
C MET A 1 -13.83 -30.87 4.35
N PHE A 2 -12.54 -31.13 4.55
CA PHE A 2 -11.57 -30.09 4.91
C PHE A 2 -11.40 -29.20 3.70
N HIS A 3 -11.83 -27.94 3.78
CA HIS A 3 -11.53 -26.97 2.74
C HIS A 3 -10.02 -26.71 2.82
N GLU A 4 -9.29 -26.91 1.72
CA GLU A 4 -7.89 -26.50 1.63
C GLU A 4 -7.82 -24.99 1.91
N LEU A 5 -7.04 -24.61 2.93
CA LEU A 5 -6.81 -23.21 3.24
C LEU A 5 -5.88 -22.66 2.15
N ASN A 6 -6.41 -21.79 1.33
CA ASN A 6 -5.61 -21.09 0.33
C ASN A 6 -4.73 -20.05 1.01
N ILE A 7 -3.43 -20.06 0.67
CA ILE A 7 -2.41 -19.23 1.31
C ILE A 7 -1.82 -18.30 0.26
N VAL A 8 -1.98 -16.98 0.44
CA VAL A 8 -1.23 -15.99 -0.32
C VAL A 8 0.10 -15.77 0.38
N THR A 9 1.21 -15.86 -0.34
CA THR A 9 2.56 -15.63 0.22
C THR A 9 3.27 -14.54 -0.57
N LYS A 10 3.86 -13.58 0.15
CA LYS A 10 4.71 -12.53 -0.41
C LYS A 10 6.05 -12.50 0.31
N GLU A 11 7.10 -12.23 -0.44
CA GLU A 11 8.45 -12.06 0.08
C GLU A 11 9.02 -10.72 -0.38
N ILE A 12 9.72 -10.03 0.53
CA ILE A 12 10.45 -8.82 0.23
C ILE A 12 11.76 -8.76 1.01
N GLU A 13 12.80 -8.24 0.36
CA GLU A 13 14.09 -7.98 0.99
C GLU A 13 14.17 -6.51 1.45
N ILE A 14 14.58 -6.31 2.70
CA ILE A 14 14.68 -4.98 3.33
C ILE A 14 16.09 -4.78 3.88
N ASN A 15 16.72 -3.68 3.50
CA ASN A 15 18.03 -3.23 3.95
C ASN A 15 17.97 -2.60 5.35
N ALA A 16 17.54 -3.39 6.32
CA ALA A 16 17.45 -3.01 7.72
C ALA A 16 17.65 -4.25 8.62
N PRO A 17 18.09 -4.06 9.88
CA PRO A 17 18.17 -5.16 10.83
C PRO A 17 16.77 -5.71 11.17
N PRO A 18 16.65 -7.00 11.54
CA PRO A 18 15.37 -7.62 11.86
C PRO A 18 14.59 -6.91 12.95
N SER A 19 15.25 -6.32 13.95
CA SER A 19 14.61 -5.56 15.03
C SER A 19 13.84 -4.34 14.54
N ARG A 20 14.35 -3.65 13.52
CA ARG A 20 13.65 -2.51 12.91
C ARG A 20 12.40 -2.96 12.17
N VAL A 21 12.52 -4.05 11.40
CA VAL A 21 11.39 -4.63 10.66
C VAL A 21 10.34 -5.18 11.63
N PHE A 22 10.79 -5.82 12.71
CA PHE A 22 9.92 -6.36 13.74
C PHE A 22 9.10 -5.27 14.42
N ALA A 23 9.75 -4.16 14.83
CA ALA A 23 9.08 -2.99 15.38
C ALA A 23 8.00 -2.43 14.43
N ALA A 24 8.28 -2.38 13.12
CA ALA A 24 7.31 -1.97 12.10
C ALA A 24 6.06 -2.85 12.04
N TRP A 25 6.15 -4.10 12.49
CA TRP A 25 5.04 -5.03 12.55
C TRP A 25 4.36 -5.13 13.91
N THR A 26 4.93 -4.64 15.00
CA THR A 26 4.42 -4.92 16.36
C THR A 26 4.11 -3.67 17.17
N GLU A 27 4.82 -2.57 16.95
CA GLU A 27 4.65 -1.35 17.74
C GLU A 27 3.57 -0.45 17.10
N PRO A 28 2.54 -0.03 17.86
CA PRO A 28 1.41 0.75 17.33
C PRO A 28 1.85 1.97 16.50
N ASP A 29 2.75 2.79 17.04
CA ASP A 29 3.23 4.00 16.36
C ASP A 29 3.97 3.66 15.06
N HIS A 30 4.68 2.54 15.00
CA HIS A 30 5.36 2.14 13.79
C HIS A 30 4.40 1.56 12.73
N ILE A 31 3.34 0.86 13.13
CA ILE A 31 2.30 0.38 12.21
C ILE A 31 1.54 1.57 11.59
N GLU A 32 1.26 2.62 12.37
CA GLU A 32 0.64 3.87 11.89
C GLU A 32 1.48 4.56 10.80
N ARG A 33 2.80 4.43 10.88
CA ARG A 33 3.73 5.11 9.98
C ARG A 33 3.80 4.48 8.58
N TRP A 34 3.20 3.32 8.33
CA TRP A 34 3.19 2.72 6.98
C TRP A 34 1.88 2.05 6.57
N PHE A 35 1.07 1.52 7.49
CA PHE A 35 -0.07 0.69 7.13
C PHE A 35 -1.43 1.37 7.30
N THR A 36 -1.71 1.91 8.48
CA THR A 36 -3.05 2.39 8.87
C THR A 36 -2.98 3.80 9.47
N ASP A 37 -4.13 4.46 9.68
CA ASP A 37 -4.16 5.85 10.17
C ASP A 37 -4.03 5.94 11.69
N LYS A 38 -4.53 4.92 12.41
CA LYS A 38 -4.39 4.83 13.86
C LYS A 38 -4.37 3.37 14.31
N VAL A 39 -3.53 3.07 15.29
CA VAL A 39 -3.52 1.80 16.03
C VAL A 39 -3.79 2.09 17.50
N THR A 40 -4.65 1.29 18.11
CA THR A 40 -4.94 1.34 19.55
C THR A 40 -4.90 -0.06 20.14
N GLY A 41 -4.62 -0.17 21.44
CA GLY A 41 -4.53 -1.45 22.14
C GLY A 41 -3.12 -1.75 22.67
N TRP A 42 -2.95 -2.94 23.23
CA TRP A 42 -1.69 -3.39 23.82
C TRP A 42 -0.95 -4.33 22.86
N PRO A 43 0.32 -4.06 22.51
CA PRO A 43 1.10 -4.91 21.61
C PRO A 43 1.68 -6.14 22.33
N GLY A 44 0.82 -6.92 22.99
CA GLY A 44 1.19 -8.14 23.71
C GLY A 44 0.54 -9.39 23.11
N VAL A 45 1.19 -10.54 23.25
CA VAL A 45 0.60 -11.83 22.85
C VAL A 45 -0.73 -12.05 23.58
N GLY A 46 -1.74 -12.52 22.86
CA GLY A 46 -3.11 -12.70 23.33
C GLY A 46 -3.93 -11.41 23.41
N SER A 47 -3.32 -10.26 23.19
CA SER A 47 -4.00 -8.96 23.19
C SER A 47 -4.49 -8.59 21.79
N THR A 48 -5.36 -7.57 21.74
CA THR A 48 -5.93 -7.04 20.50
C THR A 48 -5.37 -5.67 20.20
N LEU A 49 -4.99 -5.46 18.94
CA LEU A 49 -4.72 -4.16 18.36
C LEU A 49 -5.84 -3.82 17.37
N SER A 50 -6.43 -2.64 17.51
CA SER A 50 -7.45 -2.12 16.58
C SER A 50 -6.81 -1.18 15.57
N PHE A 51 -6.90 -1.54 14.29
CA PHE A 51 -6.32 -0.81 13.17
C PHE A 51 -7.41 0.01 12.48
N ARG A 52 -7.32 1.33 12.52
CA ARG A 52 -8.34 2.23 11.97
C ARG A 52 -7.93 2.83 10.63
N PHE A 53 -8.76 2.60 9.62
CA PHE A 53 -8.62 3.16 8.28
C PHE A 53 -9.64 4.29 8.11
N LYS A 54 -9.24 5.51 8.51
CA LYS A 54 -10.12 6.69 8.63
C LYS A 54 -10.85 6.99 7.32
N ASN A 55 -10.14 7.01 6.20
CA ASN A 55 -10.71 7.37 4.89
C ASN A 55 -11.68 6.32 4.33
N PHE A 56 -11.62 5.08 4.85
CA PHE A 56 -12.56 4.02 4.48
C PHE A 56 -13.65 3.80 5.54
N GLY A 57 -13.60 4.52 6.67
CA GLY A 57 -14.62 4.48 7.70
C GLY A 57 -14.72 3.17 8.49
N PHE A 58 -13.73 2.28 8.41
CA PHE A 58 -13.73 1.00 9.14
C PHE A 58 -12.49 0.82 10.03
N SER A 59 -12.59 -0.12 10.96
CA SER A 59 -11.47 -0.61 11.77
C SER A 59 -11.45 -2.14 11.76
N VAL A 60 -10.26 -2.72 11.92
CA VAL A 60 -10.07 -4.17 12.01
C VAL A 60 -9.35 -4.48 13.31
N ASP A 61 -9.93 -5.37 14.09
CA ASP A 61 -9.36 -5.83 15.36
C ASP A 61 -8.53 -7.09 15.13
N TYR A 62 -7.21 -6.95 15.31
CA TYR A 62 -6.25 -8.03 15.16
C TYR A 62 -5.78 -8.52 16.53
N THR A 63 -5.97 -9.81 16.80
CA THR A 63 -5.37 -10.49 17.94
C THR A 63 -3.93 -10.88 17.60
N LEU A 64 -2.98 -10.51 18.46
CA LEU A 64 -1.59 -10.96 18.40
C LEU A 64 -1.49 -12.39 18.92
N ALA A 65 -1.60 -13.37 18.03
CA ALA A 65 -1.65 -14.78 18.40
C ALA A 65 -0.27 -15.37 18.77
N GLU A 66 0.80 -14.87 18.16
CA GLU A 66 2.16 -15.30 18.45
C GLU A 66 3.13 -14.14 18.18
N MET A 67 4.16 -14.04 19.01
CA MET A 67 5.23 -13.09 18.81
C MET A 67 6.55 -13.72 19.27
N ARG A 68 7.55 -13.72 18.38
CA ARG A 68 8.94 -14.07 18.67
C ARG A 68 9.80 -12.90 18.21
N PRO A 69 10.47 -12.20 19.14
CA PRO A 69 11.30 -11.05 18.81
C PRO A 69 12.18 -11.30 17.59
N ASP A 70 12.22 -10.31 16.69
CA ASP A 70 13.09 -10.25 15.51
C ASP A 70 12.94 -11.42 14.52
N THR A 71 11.92 -12.26 14.66
CA THR A 71 11.81 -13.53 13.91
C THR A 71 10.40 -13.85 13.44
N LYS A 72 9.36 -13.61 14.24
CA LYS A 72 7.99 -13.99 13.86
C LYS A 72 6.91 -13.17 14.55
N VAL A 73 5.87 -12.83 13.80
CA VAL A 73 4.60 -12.27 14.33
C VAL A 73 3.43 -12.99 13.67
N VAL A 74 2.39 -13.31 14.43
CA VAL A 74 1.14 -13.87 13.90
C VAL A 74 -0.04 -13.04 14.38
N TYR A 75 -0.77 -12.50 13.42
CA TYR A 75 -2.04 -11.82 13.62
C TYR A 75 -3.22 -12.73 13.27
N LYS A 76 -4.31 -12.59 14.01
CA LYS A 76 -5.59 -13.25 13.70
C LYS A 76 -6.72 -12.24 13.80
N THR A 77 -7.64 -12.26 12.86
CA THR A 77 -8.88 -11.49 12.95
C THR A 77 -10.05 -12.31 12.41
N ARG A 78 -11.26 -11.95 12.84
CA ARG A 78 -12.50 -12.49 12.29
C ARG A 78 -13.20 -11.38 11.53
N LEU A 79 -13.15 -11.45 10.21
CA LEU A 79 -13.80 -10.51 9.32
C LEU A 79 -15.28 -10.91 9.16
N PRO A 80 -16.25 -10.02 9.43
CA PRO A 80 -17.67 -10.31 9.22
C PRO A 80 -17.94 -10.71 7.76
N GLY A 81 -18.75 -11.75 7.56
CA GLY A 81 -19.09 -12.27 6.22
C GLY A 81 -18.00 -13.12 5.57
N VAL A 82 -16.72 -12.87 5.87
CA VAL A 82 -15.57 -13.56 5.29
C VAL A 82 -15.16 -14.76 6.16
N GLY A 83 -14.87 -14.54 7.44
CA GLY A 83 -14.41 -15.56 8.39
C GLY A 83 -13.03 -15.24 8.99
N THR A 84 -12.26 -16.25 9.38
CA THR A 84 -11.01 -16.04 10.11
C THR A 84 -9.83 -15.82 9.15
N GLN A 85 -9.21 -14.66 9.23
CA GLN A 85 -7.95 -14.33 8.55
C GLN A 85 -6.78 -14.55 9.53
N VAL A 86 -5.68 -15.13 9.04
CA VAL A 86 -4.42 -15.30 9.77
C VAL A 86 -3.28 -14.73 8.94
N LEU A 87 -2.57 -13.74 9.49
CA LEU A 87 -1.35 -13.20 8.88
C LEU A 87 -0.15 -13.73 9.67
N THR A 88 0.77 -14.40 8.99
CA THR A 88 2.05 -14.83 9.58
C THR A 88 3.19 -14.09 8.90
N ILE A 89 3.94 -13.34 9.68
CA ILE A 89 5.12 -12.61 9.25
C ILE A 89 6.33 -13.33 9.81
N LYS A 90 7.25 -13.76 8.95
CA LYS A 90 8.53 -14.37 9.31
C LYS A 90 9.67 -13.47 8.87
N LEU A 91 10.66 -13.30 9.73
CA LEU A 91 11.85 -12.48 9.49
C LEU A 91 13.07 -13.40 9.50
N ALA A 92 13.83 -13.38 8.41
CA ALA A 92 15.09 -14.10 8.29
C ALA A 92 16.22 -13.11 8.05
N ARG A 93 17.25 -13.16 8.91
CA ARG A 93 18.42 -12.30 8.78
C ARG A 93 19.30 -12.77 7.60
N ARG A 94 19.60 -11.85 6.68
CA ARG A 94 20.61 -11.99 5.62
C ARG A 94 21.49 -10.73 5.62
N ALA A 95 22.38 -10.62 6.61
CA ALA A 95 23.14 -9.39 6.86
C ALA A 95 23.78 -8.80 5.58
N PRO A 96 23.64 -7.48 5.33
CA PRO A 96 23.05 -6.44 6.20
C PRO A 96 21.51 -6.33 6.15
N LYS A 97 20.83 -7.26 5.47
CA LYS A 97 19.42 -7.21 5.12
C LYS A 97 18.57 -8.18 5.94
N THR A 98 17.26 -8.02 5.84
CA THR A 98 16.23 -8.91 6.38
C THR A 98 15.29 -9.34 5.26
N ILE A 99 15.05 -10.64 5.14
CA ILE A 99 14.00 -11.19 4.30
C ILE A 99 12.72 -11.27 5.12
N VAL A 100 11.65 -10.68 4.60
CA VAL A 100 10.31 -10.72 5.19
C VAL A 100 9.45 -11.62 4.35
N THR A 101 8.94 -12.69 4.95
CA THR A 101 7.94 -13.56 4.33
C THR A 101 6.60 -13.32 5.04
N LEU A 102 5.64 -12.76 4.32
CA LEU A 102 4.25 -12.63 4.76
C LEU A 102 3.43 -13.74 4.12
N SER A 103 2.66 -14.46 4.94
CA SER A 103 1.65 -15.40 4.45
C SER A 103 0.30 -15.09 5.07
N GLU A 104 -0.71 -14.95 4.25
CA GLU A 104 -2.11 -14.80 4.65
C GLU A 104 -2.90 -16.06 4.35
N SER A 105 -3.64 -16.58 5.34
CA SER A 105 -4.64 -17.62 5.15
C SER A 105 -6.02 -17.16 5.62
N GLY A 106 -7.08 -17.64 4.96
CA GLY A 106 -8.47 -17.35 5.30
C GLY A 106 -9.47 -18.04 4.37
N PRO A 107 -10.74 -18.19 4.81
CA PRO A 107 -11.76 -18.98 4.09
C PRO A 107 -12.18 -18.43 2.72
N GLU A 108 -11.92 -17.15 2.42
CA GLU A 108 -12.21 -16.54 1.10
C GLU A 108 -10.95 -16.17 0.30
N ASN A 109 -9.79 -16.77 0.62
CA ASN A 109 -8.68 -16.71 -0.33
C ASN A 109 -9.07 -17.55 -1.55
N HIS A 110 -9.86 -17.00 -2.47
CA HIS A 110 -9.90 -17.20 -3.92
C HIS A 110 -11.27 -16.84 -4.52
N LYS A 111 -11.29 -15.78 -5.33
CA LYS A 111 -11.50 -16.05 -6.75
C LYS A 111 -10.24 -16.76 -7.26
N SER A 112 -10.40 -17.79 -8.07
CA SER A 112 -9.30 -18.69 -8.51
C SER A 112 -8.23 -17.99 -9.36
N ASP A 113 -8.46 -16.75 -9.78
CA ASP A 113 -7.52 -15.97 -10.57
C ASP A 113 -6.72 -14.99 -9.69
N PRO A 114 -5.38 -15.13 -9.61
CA PRO A 114 -4.50 -14.15 -8.96
C PRO A 114 -4.64 -12.71 -9.49
N LEU A 115 -5.07 -12.53 -10.75
CA LEU A 115 -5.36 -11.22 -11.33
C LEU A 115 -6.66 -10.59 -10.78
N GLU A 116 -7.58 -11.41 -10.28
CA GLU A 116 -8.82 -10.97 -9.65
C GLU A 116 -8.72 -10.89 -8.11
N SER A 117 -7.70 -11.53 -7.52
CA SER A 117 -7.45 -11.47 -6.08
C SER A 117 -6.73 -10.17 -5.71
N GLY A 118 -7.50 -9.16 -5.28
CA GLY A 118 -6.97 -7.90 -4.76
C GLY A 118 -6.03 -8.05 -3.55
N VAL A 119 -6.01 -9.23 -2.91
CA VAL A 119 -5.11 -9.56 -1.78
C VAL A 119 -3.66 -9.62 -2.22
N ASP A 120 -3.37 -10.19 -3.39
CA ASP A 120 -2.01 -10.37 -3.90
C ASP A 120 -1.35 -9.02 -4.21
N SER A 121 -2.04 -8.20 -5.02
CA SER A 121 -1.62 -6.81 -5.32
C SER A 121 -1.56 -5.97 -4.05
N GLY A 122 -2.58 -6.09 -3.18
CA GLY A 122 -2.67 -5.36 -1.93
C GLY A 122 -1.45 -5.52 -1.03
N TRP A 123 -0.99 -6.76 -0.81
CA TRP A 123 0.22 -7.00 -0.01
C TRP A 123 1.50 -6.58 -0.69
N GLN A 124 1.62 -6.76 -2.01
CA GLN A 124 2.80 -6.29 -2.73
C GLN A 124 2.96 -4.77 -2.57
N MET A 125 1.88 -4.01 -2.73
CA MET A 125 1.85 -2.58 -2.52
C MET A 125 2.17 -2.21 -1.06
N ALA A 126 1.49 -2.82 -0.09
CA ALA A 126 1.68 -2.54 1.33
C ALA A 126 3.11 -2.83 1.82
N LEU A 127 3.70 -3.95 1.39
CA LEU A 127 5.09 -4.30 1.71
C LEU A 127 6.10 -3.34 1.08
N SER A 128 5.80 -2.78 -0.09
CA SER A 128 6.67 -1.76 -0.73
C SER A 128 6.70 -0.45 0.06
N VAL A 129 5.55 -0.02 0.60
CA VAL A 129 5.46 1.13 1.50
C VAL A 129 6.18 0.85 2.82
N MET A 130 6.00 -0.34 3.39
CA MET A 130 6.74 -0.75 4.59
C MET A 130 8.25 -0.72 4.37
N LYS A 131 8.73 -1.26 3.24
CA LYS A 131 10.14 -1.21 2.87
C LYS A 131 10.64 0.22 2.79
N ASN A 132 9.93 1.10 2.09
CA ASN A 132 10.29 2.51 1.99
C ASN A 132 10.37 3.17 3.38
N TYR A 133 9.36 2.96 4.21
CA TYR A 133 9.34 3.45 5.59
C TYR A 133 10.53 2.96 6.42
N VAL A 134 10.77 1.65 6.44
CA VAL A 134 11.82 1.01 7.27
C VAL A 134 13.23 1.40 6.83
N GLU A 135 13.46 1.57 5.52
CA GLU A 135 14.77 1.91 4.96
C GLU A 135 15.06 3.42 5.07
N ASN A 136 14.07 4.27 4.82
CA ASN A 136 14.32 5.70 4.57
C ASN A 136 13.70 6.63 5.62
N HIS A 137 12.63 6.23 6.30
CA HIS A 137 11.83 7.13 7.16
C HIS A 137 11.57 6.58 8.56
N PHE A 138 12.34 5.58 9.01
CA PHE A 138 12.08 4.89 10.26
C PHE A 138 12.04 5.87 11.46
N GLY A 139 10.94 5.86 12.20
CA GLY A 139 10.72 6.77 13.34
C GLY A 139 10.11 8.12 12.99
N LYS A 140 10.03 8.50 11.70
CA LYS A 140 9.32 9.71 11.27
C LYS A 140 7.82 9.47 11.23
N ASN A 141 7.02 10.45 11.66
CA ASN A 141 5.58 10.37 11.58
C ASN A 141 5.11 10.53 10.13
N ARG A 142 4.06 9.78 9.77
CA ARG A 142 3.45 9.83 8.45
C ARG A 142 2.19 10.68 8.50
N GLU A 143 2.06 11.60 7.55
CA GLU A 143 0.80 12.26 7.24
C GLU A 143 0.28 11.73 5.92
N THR A 144 -1.02 11.46 5.83
CA THR A 144 -1.64 10.80 4.67
C THR A 144 -2.48 11.78 3.87
N PHE A 145 -2.49 11.61 2.56
CA PHE A 145 -3.38 12.32 1.63
C PHE A 145 -4.15 11.28 0.79
N PHE A 146 -5.36 11.65 0.36
CA PHE A 146 -6.30 10.71 -0.24
C PHE A 146 -7.28 11.40 -1.19
N ALA A 147 -7.47 10.81 -2.36
CA ALA A 147 -8.52 11.14 -3.31
C ALA A 147 -9.07 9.84 -3.92
N MET A 148 -10.38 9.68 -3.94
CA MET A 148 -11.04 8.53 -4.54
C MET A 148 -12.29 8.97 -5.28
N LEU A 149 -12.48 8.41 -6.48
CA LEU A 149 -13.67 8.61 -7.30
C LEU A 149 -14.25 7.24 -7.70
N PRO A 150 -15.58 7.07 -7.68
CA PRO A 150 -16.21 5.90 -8.27
C PRO A 150 -15.98 5.92 -9.79
N ALA A 151 -15.58 4.79 -10.36
CA ALA A 151 -15.26 4.65 -11.78
C ALA A 151 -15.63 3.25 -12.30
N GLN A 152 -15.89 3.17 -13.60
CA GLN A 152 -16.06 1.91 -14.31
C GLN A 152 -14.90 1.75 -15.29
N PHE A 153 -14.15 0.66 -15.15
CA PHE A 153 -12.98 0.38 -15.97
C PHE A 153 -12.58 -1.09 -15.90
N ASP A 154 -11.91 -1.56 -16.94
CA ASP A 154 -11.12 -2.78 -16.93
C ASP A 154 -9.65 -2.47 -16.52
N PHE A 155 -8.97 -3.48 -15.98
CA PHE A 155 -7.61 -3.31 -15.48
C PHE A 155 -6.57 -3.03 -16.58
N PRO A 156 -6.63 -3.66 -17.77
CA PRO A 156 -5.75 -3.29 -18.89
C PRO A 156 -5.81 -1.80 -19.26
N THR A 157 -7.01 -1.22 -19.35
CA THR A 157 -7.18 0.20 -19.66
C THR A 157 -6.58 1.08 -18.57
N LEU A 158 -6.85 0.80 -17.29
CA LEU A 158 -6.23 1.54 -16.19
C LEU A 158 -4.70 1.40 -16.19
N ARG A 159 -4.20 0.18 -16.43
CA ARG A 159 -2.76 -0.08 -16.52
C ARG A 159 -2.10 0.76 -17.59
N HIS A 160 -2.69 0.83 -18.77
CA HIS A 160 -2.18 1.66 -19.86
C HIS A 160 -1.95 3.11 -19.40
N LEU A 161 -2.90 3.69 -18.66
CA LEU A 161 -2.79 5.08 -18.15
C LEU A 161 -1.62 5.32 -17.20
N PHE A 162 -1.08 4.29 -16.54
CA PHE A 162 0.04 4.44 -15.62
C PHE A 162 1.31 3.67 -16.01
N THR A 163 1.37 3.03 -17.19
CA THR A 163 2.59 2.35 -17.66
C THR A 163 3.02 2.70 -19.08
N THR A 164 2.27 3.51 -19.83
CA THR A 164 2.64 3.91 -21.20
C THR A 164 2.82 5.41 -21.31
N GLU A 165 3.63 5.82 -22.29
CA GLU A 165 3.90 7.24 -22.54
C GLU A 165 2.62 7.96 -22.95
N GLU A 166 1.84 7.34 -23.85
CA GLU A 166 0.51 7.78 -24.24
C GLU A 166 -0.41 7.95 -23.02
N GLY A 167 -0.44 6.95 -22.13
CA GLY A 167 -1.27 6.94 -20.94
C GLY A 167 -0.93 8.04 -19.95
N TRP A 168 0.35 8.22 -19.61
CA TRP A 168 0.79 9.28 -18.70
C TRP A 168 0.49 10.67 -19.29
N ASN A 169 0.76 10.87 -20.59
CA ASN A 169 0.52 12.16 -21.26
C ASN A 169 -0.97 12.59 -21.27
N LYS A 170 -1.92 11.69 -20.98
CA LYS A 170 -3.34 12.06 -20.86
C LYS A 170 -3.65 12.84 -19.57
N TRP A 171 -2.83 12.75 -18.53
CA TRP A 171 -3.14 13.34 -17.21
C TRP A 171 -1.91 13.85 -16.44
N LEU A 172 -0.72 13.70 -17.00
CA LEU A 172 0.57 14.17 -16.47
C LEU A 172 1.42 14.77 -17.58
N LEU A 173 2.33 15.68 -17.21
CA LEU A 173 3.38 16.18 -18.08
C LEU A 173 4.67 15.39 -17.84
N LEU A 174 5.05 14.55 -18.81
CA LEU A 174 6.24 13.72 -18.72
C LEU A 174 7.54 14.54 -18.63
N GLN A 175 8.44 14.11 -17.74
CA GLN A 175 9.83 14.58 -17.70
C GLN A 175 10.82 13.42 -17.90
N SER A 176 10.35 12.18 -17.78
CA SER A 176 11.04 10.94 -18.12
C SER A 176 10.08 9.98 -18.81
N PRO A 177 10.58 8.92 -19.49
CA PRO A 177 9.74 7.79 -19.85
C PRO A 177 9.04 7.19 -18.63
N PRO A 178 7.83 6.61 -18.80
CA PRO A 178 7.16 5.85 -17.76
C PRO A 178 7.99 4.63 -17.32
N PRO A 179 7.85 4.20 -16.06
CA PRO A 179 8.58 3.06 -15.53
C PRO A 179 8.04 1.72 -16.02
N GLU A 180 8.91 0.74 -16.21
CA GLU A 180 8.55 -0.62 -16.65
C GLU A 180 8.47 -1.60 -15.49
N LYS A 181 9.20 -1.34 -14.39
CA LYS A 181 9.28 -2.22 -13.23
C LYS A 181 9.58 -1.47 -11.93
N ALA A 182 9.42 -2.17 -10.80
CA ALA A 182 9.87 -1.67 -9.50
C ALA A 182 11.39 -1.44 -9.50
N GLY A 183 11.82 -0.34 -8.88
CA GLY A 183 13.20 0.13 -8.83
C GLY A 183 13.59 1.10 -9.94
N ASP A 184 12.81 1.20 -11.02
CA ASP A 184 13.00 2.23 -12.05
C ASP A 184 12.74 3.62 -11.48
N TYR A 185 13.37 4.63 -12.08
CA TYR A 185 13.14 6.03 -11.74
C TYR A 185 12.04 6.61 -12.62
N TYR A 186 11.30 7.56 -12.07
CA TYR A 186 10.33 8.35 -12.80
C TYR A 186 10.48 9.84 -12.46
N SER A 187 10.01 10.69 -13.38
CA SER A 187 9.84 12.11 -13.16
C SER A 187 8.65 12.63 -13.98
N VAL A 188 7.73 13.29 -13.31
CA VAL A 188 6.52 13.90 -13.91
C VAL A 188 6.25 15.25 -13.31
N LYS A 189 5.46 16.04 -14.03
CA LYS A 189 4.90 17.28 -13.53
C LYS A 189 3.38 17.21 -13.61
N PHE A 190 2.72 17.61 -12.54
CA PHE A 190 1.27 17.74 -12.50
C PHE A 190 0.85 19.06 -13.16
N ASP A 191 -0.40 19.15 -13.61
CA ASP A 191 -0.95 20.38 -14.22
C ASP A 191 -0.93 21.58 -13.25
N THR A 192 -0.92 21.32 -11.94
CA THR A 192 -0.75 22.35 -10.90
C THR A 192 0.63 23.00 -10.93
N GLY A 193 1.59 22.42 -11.65
CA GLY A 193 2.96 22.88 -11.76
C GLY A 193 3.95 22.16 -10.85
N ALA A 194 3.48 21.33 -9.92
CA ALA A 194 4.35 20.58 -9.02
C ALA A 194 5.01 19.38 -9.71
N THR A 195 6.23 19.07 -9.30
CA THR A 195 6.99 17.91 -9.78
C THR A 195 6.85 16.75 -8.80
N ALA A 196 6.77 15.53 -9.34
CA ALA A 196 6.99 14.31 -8.60
C ALA A 196 8.07 13.47 -9.28
N SER A 197 9.10 13.14 -8.53
CA SER A 197 10.16 12.25 -8.95
C SER A 197 10.53 11.28 -7.85
N GLY A 198 11.15 10.17 -8.24
CA GLY A 198 11.62 9.16 -7.31
C GLY A 198 11.70 7.78 -7.96
N LYS A 199 11.69 6.75 -7.11
CA LYS A 199 11.71 5.34 -7.55
C LYS A 199 10.31 4.74 -7.51
N VAL A 200 10.04 3.85 -8.46
CA VAL A 200 8.90 2.93 -8.35
C VAL A 200 9.14 1.94 -7.22
N LEU A 201 8.25 1.93 -6.23
CA LEU A 201 8.29 1.02 -5.09
C LEU A 201 7.67 -0.32 -5.42
N ALA A 202 6.54 -0.31 -6.13
CA ALA A 202 5.85 -1.49 -6.62
C ALA A 202 5.10 -1.18 -7.91
N LEU A 203 5.03 -2.16 -8.79
CA LEU A 203 4.19 -2.15 -9.98
C LEU A 203 3.49 -3.50 -10.06
N THR A 204 2.16 -3.50 -10.00
CA THR A 204 1.32 -4.70 -10.13
C THR A 204 0.55 -4.63 -11.44
N HIS A 205 -0.31 -5.60 -11.73
CA HIS A 205 -1.14 -5.56 -12.94
C HIS A 205 -2.09 -4.35 -12.98
N HIS A 206 -2.54 -3.83 -11.83
CA HIS A 206 -3.56 -2.78 -11.77
C HIS A 206 -3.26 -1.63 -10.80
N GLU A 207 -2.07 -1.63 -10.18
CA GLU A 207 -1.66 -0.62 -9.20
C GLU A 207 -0.18 -0.26 -9.39
N ILE A 208 0.18 0.95 -8.96
CA ILE A 208 1.57 1.43 -8.92
C ILE A 208 1.81 2.23 -7.65
N SER A 209 2.95 2.00 -6.99
CA SER A 209 3.42 2.73 -5.82
C SER A 209 4.77 3.36 -6.14
N MET A 210 4.94 4.64 -5.80
CA MET A 210 6.09 5.45 -6.20
C MET A 210 6.55 6.30 -5.02
N ALA A 211 7.85 6.29 -4.73
CA ALA A 211 8.46 7.24 -3.82
C ALA A 211 8.39 8.64 -4.42
N TRP A 212 8.21 9.65 -3.58
CA TRP A 212 8.08 11.04 -4.00
C TRP A 212 9.08 11.89 -3.21
N ASP A 213 10.20 12.19 -3.87
CA ASP A 213 11.37 12.82 -3.25
C ASP A 213 11.06 14.25 -2.78
N GLU A 214 10.31 15.04 -3.56
CA GLU A 214 9.97 16.44 -3.24
C GLU A 214 9.13 16.60 -1.96
N ILE A 215 8.50 15.53 -1.48
CA ILE A 215 7.68 15.54 -0.26
C ILE A 215 8.21 14.60 0.83
N ASP A 216 9.39 14.00 0.66
CA ASP A 216 9.93 12.96 1.58
C ASP A 216 8.85 11.89 1.85
N GLY A 217 8.31 11.28 0.80
CA GLY A 217 7.10 10.47 0.89
C GLY A 217 6.88 9.48 -0.25
N TYR A 218 5.62 9.16 -0.52
CA TYR A 218 5.21 8.27 -1.59
C TYR A 218 3.77 8.55 -2.02
N TRP A 219 3.40 8.09 -3.20
CA TRP A 219 2.03 8.07 -3.70
C TRP A 219 1.74 6.79 -4.48
N GLU A 220 0.46 6.48 -4.58
CA GLU A 220 -0.06 5.24 -5.14
C GLU A 220 -1.29 5.51 -6.01
N ILE A 221 -1.41 4.77 -7.11
CA ILE A 221 -2.66 4.56 -7.81
C ILE A 221 -3.16 3.18 -7.41
N LYS A 222 -4.35 3.12 -6.82
CA LYS A 222 -4.98 1.90 -6.33
C LYS A 222 -6.41 1.78 -6.83
N SER A 223 -6.91 0.55 -6.86
CA SER A 223 -8.32 0.28 -7.13
C SER A 223 -8.93 -0.47 -5.95
N PHE A 224 -10.14 -0.08 -5.54
CA PHE A 224 -10.87 -0.72 -4.45
C PHE A 224 -12.25 -1.16 -4.93
N PRO A 225 -12.75 -2.34 -4.51
CA PRO A 225 -14.14 -2.68 -4.73
C PRO A 225 -15.04 -1.74 -3.92
N THR A 226 -16.04 -1.13 -4.56
CA THR A 226 -17.00 -0.22 -3.89
C THR A 226 -18.41 -0.80 -3.77
N GLY A 227 -18.58 -2.09 -4.14
CA GLY A 227 -19.86 -2.81 -4.12
C GLY A 227 -20.51 -2.91 -5.51
N GLY A 228 -21.14 -4.07 -5.79
CA GLY A 228 -21.62 -4.40 -7.13
C GLY A 228 -20.46 -4.51 -8.13
N ASP A 229 -20.69 -4.07 -9.37
CA ASP A 229 -19.66 -3.99 -10.43
C ASP A 229 -18.83 -2.69 -10.37
N ASN A 230 -19.12 -1.80 -9.40
CA ASN A 230 -18.45 -0.50 -9.30
C ASN A 230 -17.09 -0.62 -8.60
N LYS A 231 -16.09 0.08 -9.14
CA LYS A 231 -14.74 0.19 -8.60
C LYS A 231 -14.48 1.62 -8.16
N GLY A 232 -13.78 1.80 -7.04
CA GLY A 232 -13.18 3.08 -6.68
C GLY A 232 -11.79 3.16 -7.29
N LEU A 233 -11.53 4.17 -8.11
CA LEU A 233 -10.16 4.56 -8.45
C LEU A 233 -9.66 5.50 -7.36
N CYS A 234 -8.45 5.25 -6.84
CA CYS A 234 -7.89 5.97 -5.72
C CYS A 234 -6.47 6.43 -6.02
N MET A 235 -6.20 7.70 -5.77
CA MET A 235 -4.85 8.23 -5.59
C MET A 235 -4.64 8.54 -4.12
N ARG A 236 -3.60 7.96 -3.51
CA ARG A 236 -3.31 8.14 -2.09
C ARG A 236 -1.82 8.14 -1.83
N GLY A 237 -1.40 8.50 -0.64
CA GLY A 237 0.00 8.41 -0.27
C GLY A 237 0.25 8.91 1.14
N GLY A 238 1.52 9.21 1.41
CA GLY A 238 1.89 9.89 2.64
C GLY A 238 3.25 10.56 2.56
N THR A 239 3.44 11.57 3.40
CA THR A 239 4.69 12.31 3.59
C THR A 239 5.24 12.08 5.00
N TYR A 240 6.56 12.06 5.11
CA TYR A 240 7.29 12.02 6.38
C TYR A 240 7.97 13.36 6.71
N SER A 241 7.62 14.43 5.99
CA SER A 241 8.22 15.76 6.15
C SER A 241 7.84 16.47 7.46
N GLY A 242 6.69 16.13 8.03
CA GLY A 242 6.17 16.73 9.27
C GLY A 242 5.51 18.11 9.11
N ASP A 243 5.27 18.58 7.88
CA ASP A 243 4.60 19.85 7.59
C ASP A 243 3.14 19.64 7.15
N LYS A 244 2.21 19.92 8.07
CA LYS A 244 0.77 19.75 7.85
C LYS A 244 0.19 20.63 6.76
N HIS A 245 0.64 21.87 6.65
CA HIS A 245 0.13 22.79 5.62
C HIS A 245 0.54 22.29 4.25
N LYS A 246 1.79 21.81 4.13
CA LYS A 246 2.25 21.15 2.91
C LYS A 246 1.41 19.91 2.57
N THR A 247 1.00 19.11 3.56
CA THR A 247 0.14 17.93 3.33
C THR A 247 -1.24 18.30 2.78
N GLU A 248 -1.87 19.36 3.28
CA GLU A 248 -3.16 19.85 2.78
C GLU A 248 -3.07 20.33 1.31
N ASP A 249 -2.00 21.04 0.96
CA ASP A 249 -1.73 21.47 -0.41
C ASP A 249 -1.49 20.28 -1.34
N ILE A 250 -0.73 19.26 -0.89
CA ILE A 250 -0.52 18.01 -1.62
C ILE A 250 -1.86 17.29 -1.85
N GLU A 251 -2.74 17.23 -0.84
CA GLU A 251 -4.04 16.58 -0.98
C GLU A 251 -4.93 17.31 -1.99
N ALA A 252 -4.95 18.64 -1.99
CA ALA A 252 -5.68 19.43 -2.98
C ALA A 252 -5.19 19.16 -4.40
N GLN A 253 -3.86 19.11 -4.59
CA GLN A 253 -3.25 18.75 -5.86
C GLN A 253 -3.61 17.33 -6.30
N ILE A 254 -3.50 16.34 -5.41
CA ILE A 254 -3.83 14.96 -5.72
C ILE A 254 -5.30 14.80 -6.09
N LYS A 255 -6.22 15.55 -5.45
CA LYS A 255 -7.63 15.59 -5.86
C LYS A 255 -7.81 16.15 -7.27
N ALA A 256 -7.11 17.22 -7.63
CA ALA A 256 -7.17 17.78 -8.98
C ALA A 256 -6.61 16.80 -10.04
N THR A 257 -5.45 16.20 -9.77
CA THR A 257 -4.84 15.19 -10.64
C THR A 257 -5.73 13.95 -10.80
N MET A 258 -6.39 13.52 -9.72
CA MET A 258 -7.33 12.40 -9.73
C MET A 258 -8.51 12.63 -10.68
N VAL A 259 -9.00 13.87 -10.80
CA VAL A 259 -10.04 14.23 -11.77
C VAL A 259 -9.53 14.08 -13.21
N GLN A 260 -8.28 14.46 -13.49
CA GLN A 260 -7.67 14.29 -14.82
C GLN A 260 -7.49 12.82 -15.18
N LEU A 261 -6.96 12.02 -14.24
CA LEU A 261 -6.83 10.57 -14.43
C LEU A 261 -8.20 9.91 -14.68
N PHE A 262 -9.23 10.32 -13.94
CA PHE A 262 -10.59 9.84 -14.15
C PHE A 262 -11.16 10.22 -15.52
N ALA A 263 -10.91 11.45 -15.99
CA ALA A 263 -11.31 11.89 -17.32
C ALA A 263 -10.59 11.10 -18.43
N ALA A 264 -9.28 10.87 -18.28
CA ALA A 264 -8.48 10.05 -19.19
C ALA A 264 -8.99 8.61 -19.27
N LEU A 265 -9.41 8.04 -18.14
CA LEU A 265 -10.01 6.71 -18.06
C LEU A 265 -11.37 6.65 -18.73
N SER A 266 -12.20 7.68 -18.55
CA SER A 266 -13.54 7.74 -19.14
C SER A 266 -13.53 7.97 -20.65
N ALA A 267 -12.41 8.45 -21.19
CA ALA A 267 -12.21 8.72 -22.62
C ALA A 267 -11.48 7.59 -23.36
N SER A 268 -11.07 6.52 -22.66
CA SER A 268 -10.33 5.39 -23.22
C SER A 268 -11.24 4.25 -23.68
#